data_AF-A0A7W0K9E4-F1
#
_entry.id   AF-A0A7W0K9E4-F1
#
_cell.length_a   1.000
_cell.length_b   1.000
_cell.length_c   1.000
_cell.angle_alpha   90.00
_cell.angle_beta   90.00
_cell.angle_gamma   90.00
#
_symmetry.space_group_name_H-M   'P 1'
#
loop_
_entity.id
_entity.type
_entity.pdbx_description
1 polymer ?
#
loop_
_entity_poly.entity_id
_entity_poly.type
_entity_poly.pdbx_seq_one_letter_code
_entity_poly.pdbx_strand_id
1 'polypeptide(L)'
;MKWAAVLLLSAIVGGTLPREQTGAPKAATISSTERLKVQVLRSYPHDRAAFTQGLLIDGGKVFESTGLVGQSTLREVELQTGRVIRKVDVPRPIFAEGLAVV
;
A
#
# COMPACT_ATOMS: atom_id res chain seq x y z
N MET A 1 -11.38 -49.59 -23.83
CA MET A 1 -12.66 -49.09 -24.40
C MET A 1 -12.34 -48.46 -25.75
N LYS A 2 -13.09 -48.86 -26.79
CA LYS A 2 -12.78 -48.65 -28.21
C LYS A 2 -12.97 -47.19 -28.64
N TRP A 3 -12.06 -46.74 -29.50
CA TRP A 3 -12.10 -45.46 -30.21
C TRP A 3 -13.06 -45.56 -31.40
N ALA A 4 -13.83 -44.51 -31.69
CA ALA A 4 -14.44 -44.31 -33.01
C ALA A 4 -14.67 -42.82 -33.25
N ALA A 5 -13.85 -42.24 -34.14
CA ALA A 5 -14.14 -40.97 -34.79
C ALA A 5 -15.17 -41.23 -35.90
N VAL A 6 -16.18 -40.36 -36.01
CA VAL A 6 -17.03 -40.27 -37.20
C VAL A 6 -16.94 -38.84 -37.70
N LEU A 7 -16.26 -38.68 -38.84
CA LEU A 7 -16.32 -37.48 -39.67
C LEU A 7 -17.53 -37.60 -40.57
N LEU A 8 -18.42 -36.62 -40.52
CA LEU A 8 -19.48 -36.42 -41.49
C LEU A 8 -19.30 -35.03 -42.10
N LEU A 9 -18.84 -35.00 -43.35
CA LEU A 9 -18.77 -33.80 -44.16
C LEU A 9 -20.06 -33.73 -44.98
N SER A 10 -20.87 -32.70 -44.74
CA SER A 10 -21.93 -32.29 -45.64
C SER A 10 -21.83 -30.79 -45.87
N ALA A 11 -21.42 -30.44 -47.10
CA ALA A 11 -21.58 -29.10 -47.65
C ALA A 11 -23.07 -28.76 -47.77
N ILE A 12 -23.41 -27.46 -47.77
CA ILE A 12 -24.37 -26.79 -48.69
C ILE A 12 -24.77 -25.40 -48.14
N VAL A 13 -24.58 -24.38 -49.00
CA VAL A 13 -25.30 -23.08 -49.12
C VAL A 13 -25.08 -22.08 -47.98
N GLY A 14 -24.58 -20.85 -48.20
CA GLY A 14 -24.87 -19.92 -49.30
C GLY A 14 -25.72 -18.78 -48.72
N GLY A 15 -25.06 -17.76 -48.17
CA GLY A 15 -25.70 -16.55 -47.66
C GLY A 15 -24.93 -15.89 -46.52
N THR A 16 -23.99 -15.00 -46.82
CA THR A 16 -23.45 -14.08 -45.83
C THR A 16 -24.43 -12.92 -45.65
N LEU A 17 -25.28 -12.97 -44.62
CA LEU A 17 -25.89 -11.74 -44.12
C LEU A 17 -24.77 -10.92 -43.47
N PRO A 18 -24.62 -9.61 -43.77
CA PRO A 18 -23.70 -8.77 -43.02
C PRO A 18 -24.16 -8.78 -41.57
N ARG A 19 -23.33 -9.36 -40.70
CA ARG A 19 -23.56 -9.34 -39.27
C ARG A 19 -23.31 -7.91 -38.81
N GLU A 20 -24.38 -7.18 -38.51
CA GLU A 20 -24.28 -5.86 -37.88
C GLU A 20 -23.51 -6.05 -36.57
N GLN A 21 -22.25 -5.61 -36.57
CA GLN A 21 -21.45 -5.56 -35.36
C GLN A 21 -22.05 -4.47 -34.49
N THR A 22 -23.02 -4.84 -33.65
CA THR A 22 -23.44 -4.02 -32.53
C THR A 22 -22.19 -3.68 -31.74
N GLY A 23 -21.82 -2.39 -31.77
CA GLY A 23 -20.55 -1.90 -31.26
C GLY A 23 -20.31 -2.42 -29.86
N ALA A 24 -19.22 -3.16 -29.68
CA ALA A 24 -18.77 -3.57 -28.36
C ALA A 24 -18.67 -2.31 -27.46
N PRO A 25 -19.06 -2.38 -26.18
CA PRO A 25 -18.91 -1.25 -25.28
C PRO A 25 -17.46 -0.79 -25.34
N LYS A 26 -17.26 0.48 -25.73
CA LYS A 26 -15.95 1.14 -25.81
C LYS A 26 -15.24 0.89 -24.49
N ALA A 27 -14.22 0.04 -24.52
CA ALA A 27 -13.48 -0.37 -23.34
C ALA A 27 -13.05 0.88 -22.57
N ALA A 28 -13.45 0.96 -21.30
CA ALA A 28 -13.12 2.08 -20.44
C ALA A 28 -11.59 2.25 -20.43
N THR A 29 -11.12 3.43 -20.82
CA THR A 29 -9.69 3.75 -20.81
C THR A 29 -9.25 3.82 -19.35
N ILE A 30 -8.56 2.78 -18.87
CA ILE A 30 -7.96 2.80 -17.53
C ILE A 30 -6.83 3.83 -17.56
N SER A 31 -7.04 4.95 -16.88
CA SER A 31 -5.99 5.95 -16.64
C SER A 31 -4.91 5.32 -15.76
N SER A 32 -3.64 5.40 -16.18
CA SER A 32 -2.53 4.86 -15.41
C SER A 32 -2.27 5.70 -14.17
N THR A 33 -2.03 5.05 -13.02
CA THR A 33 -1.62 5.72 -11.77
C THR A 33 -0.37 6.58 -11.97
N GLU A 34 -0.40 7.81 -11.46
CA GLU A 34 0.74 8.72 -11.49
C GLU A 34 1.92 8.15 -10.67
N ARG A 35 3.14 8.26 -11.21
CA ARG A 35 4.38 7.89 -10.51
C ARG A 35 5.12 9.13 -10.03
N LEU A 36 4.97 9.43 -8.75
CA LEU A 36 5.68 10.53 -8.09
C LEU A 36 7.15 10.16 -7.81
N LYS A 37 8.03 11.16 -7.82
CA LYS A 37 9.44 11.04 -7.37
C LYS A 37 9.64 11.88 -6.12
N VAL A 38 10.45 11.36 -5.20
CA VAL A 38 10.87 12.09 -4.01
C VAL A 38 12.24 12.75 -4.21
N GLN A 39 12.43 13.92 -3.62
CA GLN A 39 13.73 14.57 -3.49
C GLN A 39 14.07 14.68 -2.01
N VAL A 40 15.23 14.18 -1.60
CA VAL A 40 15.70 14.33 -0.22
C VAL A 40 16.18 15.76 -0.02
N LEU A 41 15.41 16.57 0.72
CA LEU A 41 15.79 17.95 1.04
C LEU A 41 16.72 18.02 2.26
N ARG A 42 16.44 17.20 3.28
CA ARG A 42 17.19 17.11 4.54
C ARG A 42 17.11 15.69 5.08
N SER A 43 18.13 15.30 5.83
CA SER A 43 18.18 14.03 6.58
C SER A 43 18.54 14.33 8.03
N TYR A 44 17.90 13.63 8.95
CA TYR A 44 18.08 13.80 10.39
C TYR A 44 18.48 12.47 11.03
N PRO A 45 19.22 12.48 12.15
CA PRO A 45 19.48 11.27 12.91
C PRO A 45 18.19 10.63 13.42
N HIS A 46 18.11 9.31 13.40
CA HIS A 46 17.01 8.53 13.98
C HIS A 46 17.58 7.38 14.81
N ASP A 47 16.93 7.08 15.93
CA ASP A 47 17.28 5.96 16.80
C ASP A 47 17.00 4.64 16.08
N ARG A 48 18.06 3.92 15.68
CA ARG A 48 17.93 2.65 14.96
C ARG A 48 17.29 1.53 15.78
N ALA A 49 17.19 1.69 17.10
CA ALA A 49 16.47 0.75 17.97
C ALA A 49 14.97 1.08 18.11
N ALA A 50 14.53 2.24 17.61
CA ALA A 50 13.11 2.61 17.59
C ALA A 50 12.38 1.84 16.48
N PHE A 51 11.61 0.83 16.86
CA PHE A 51 10.71 0.16 15.92
C PHE A 51 9.47 1.04 15.67
N THR A 52 9.60 2.07 14.82
CA THR A 52 8.58 3.09 14.56
C THR A 52 7.26 2.47 14.07
N GLN A 53 6.15 2.79 14.73
CA GLN A 53 4.80 2.36 14.37
C GLN A 53 3.79 3.51 14.32
N GLY A 54 4.20 4.72 14.70
CA GLY A 54 3.47 5.97 14.50
C GLY A 54 4.45 7.13 14.53
N LEU A 55 4.29 8.10 13.63
CA LEU A 55 5.17 9.26 13.51
C LEU A 55 4.35 10.51 13.18
N LEU A 56 4.51 11.57 13.95
CA LEU A 56 3.83 12.85 13.76
C LEU A 56 4.80 14.01 13.93
N ILE A 57 4.53 15.09 13.23
CA ILE A 57 5.19 16.38 13.43
C ILE A 57 4.11 17.40 13.75
N ASP A 58 4.20 18.02 14.91
CA ASP A 58 3.28 19.08 15.34
C ASP A 58 4.05 20.16 16.10
N GLY A 59 3.79 21.43 15.80
CA GLY A 59 4.45 22.57 16.44
C GLY A 59 5.99 22.55 16.39
N GLY A 60 6.61 21.94 15.37
CA GLY A 60 8.07 21.80 15.24
C GLY A 60 8.69 20.68 16.09
N LYS A 61 7.86 19.86 16.74
CA LYS A 61 8.26 18.69 17.53
C LYS A 61 7.97 17.41 16.75
N VAL A 62 8.74 16.37 17.02
CA VAL A 62 8.49 15.02 16.49
C VAL A 62 7.90 14.19 17.62
N PHE A 63 6.79 13.51 17.34
CA PHE A 63 6.22 12.51 18.24
C PHE A 63 6.27 11.15 17.56
N GLU A 64 6.65 10.12 18.31
CA GLU A 64 6.85 8.78 17.79
C GLU A 64 6.26 7.74 18.73
N SER A 65 5.50 6.80 18.16
CA SER A 65 5.14 5.54 18.82
C SER A 65 6.07 4.45 18.32
N THR A 66 6.60 3.63 19.23
CA THR A 66 7.39 2.45 18.89
C THR A 66 6.67 1.17 19.29
N GLY A 67 6.74 0.16 18.43
CA GLY A 67 6.17 -1.16 18.68
C GLY A 67 7.09 -2.08 19.51
N LEU A 68 6.94 -3.39 19.30
CA LEU A 68 7.48 -4.51 20.08
C LEU A 68 6.77 -4.68 21.43
N VAL A 69 6.05 -5.79 21.59
CA VAL A 69 5.29 -6.08 22.81
C VAL A 69 6.23 -6.12 24.02
N GLY A 70 5.90 -5.33 25.05
CA GLY A 70 6.70 -5.20 26.26
C GLY A 70 7.95 -4.33 26.14
N GLN A 71 8.16 -3.71 24.98
CA GLN A 71 9.17 -2.69 24.73
C GLN A 71 8.59 -1.46 23.99
N SER A 72 7.26 -1.41 23.83
CA SER A 72 6.57 -0.31 23.14
C SER A 72 6.64 0.97 23.96
N THR A 73 6.76 2.11 23.28
CA THR A 73 6.97 3.41 23.95
C THR A 73 6.33 4.54 23.15
N LEU A 74 5.92 5.62 23.83
CA LEU A 74 5.56 6.89 23.22
C LEU A 74 6.66 7.91 23.50
N ARG A 75 7.08 8.67 22.50
CA ARG A 75 8.26 9.54 22.56
C ARG A 75 7.97 10.92 21.99
N GLU A 76 8.52 11.95 22.62
CA GLU A 76 8.79 13.25 21.98
C GLU A 76 10.28 13.31 21.65
N VAL A 77 10.62 13.66 20.41
CA VAL A 77 11.97 13.61 19.86
C VAL A 77 12.35 14.97 19.28
N GLU A 78 13.59 15.40 19.57
CA GLU A 78 14.20 16.58 18.98
C GLU A 78 14.62 16.29 17.52
N LEU A 79 14.04 16.99 16.55
CA LEU A 79 14.23 16.68 15.13
C LEU A 79 15.69 16.73 14.68
N GLN A 80 16.46 17.72 15.14
CA GLN A 80 17.81 17.97 14.63
C GLN A 80 18.81 16.89 15.08
N THR A 81 18.59 16.30 16.25
CA THR A 81 19.56 15.41 16.90
C THR A 81 19.07 13.97 17.01
N GLY A 82 17.76 13.72 16.89
CA GLY A 82 17.14 12.43 17.18
C GLY A 82 17.07 12.12 18.68
N ARG A 83 17.40 13.08 19.55
CA ARG A 83 17.40 12.89 21.01
C ARG A 83 15.98 12.81 21.55
N VAL A 84 15.71 11.79 22.35
CA VAL A 84 14.44 11.67 23.07
C VAL A 84 14.35 12.75 24.16
N ILE A 85 13.33 13.59 24.07
CA ILE A 85 13.04 14.66 25.04
C ILE A 85 12.19 14.10 26.19
N ARG A 86 11.14 13.34 25.84
CA ARG A 86 10.23 12.68 26.80
C ARG A 86 9.88 11.29 26.29
N LYS A 87 9.65 10.37 27.22
CA LYS A 87 9.33 8.97 26.94
C LYS A 87 8.30 8.46 27.95
N VAL A 88 7.32 7.71 27.45
CA VAL A 88 6.40 6.91 28.26
C VAL A 88 6.49 5.48 27.79
N ASP A 89 6.71 4.55 28.73
CA ASP A 89 6.65 3.12 28.42
C ASP A 89 5.19 2.68 28.30
N VAL A 90 4.89 1.93 27.24
CA VAL A 90 3.55 1.39 27.03
C VAL A 90 3.43 0.06 27.79
N PRO A 91 2.39 -0.12 28.63
CA PRO A 91 2.23 -1.34 29.42
C PRO A 91 2.15 -2.61 28.56
N ARG A 92 2.67 -3.72 29.11
CA ARG A 92 2.43 -5.06 28.53
C ARG A 92 0.95 -5.40 28.56
N PRO A 93 0.44 -6.19 27.60
CA PRO A 93 1.10 -6.72 26.41
C PRO A 93 0.87 -5.85 25.15
N ILE A 94 0.69 -4.55 25.31
CA ILE A 94 0.23 -3.67 24.21
C ILE A 94 1.36 -3.49 23.19
N PHE A 95 0.99 -3.58 21.91
CA PHE A 95 1.78 -3.13 20.78
C PHE A 95 1.28 -1.74 20.38
N ALA A 96 2.14 -0.72 20.44
CA ALA A 96 1.73 0.67 20.25
C ALA A 96 1.79 1.09 18.77
N GLU A 97 0.77 0.70 17.99
CA GLU A 97 0.62 1.15 16.61
C GLU A 97 -0.15 2.47 16.50
N GLY A 98 0.28 3.31 15.56
CA GLY A 98 -0.37 4.59 15.28
C GLY A 98 -0.05 5.67 16.30
N LEU A 99 -0.41 6.90 15.95
CA LEU A 99 -0.33 8.06 16.83
C LEU A 99 -1.25 9.15 16.26
N ALA A 100 -1.93 9.90 17.12
CA ALA A 100 -2.67 11.09 16.74
C ALA A 100 -2.48 12.19 17.79
N VAL A 101 -2.47 13.45 17.36
CA VAL A 101 -2.67 14.62 18.22
C VAL A 101 -4.16 14.95 18.19
N VAL A 102 -4.76 15.28 19.35
CA VAL A 102 -6.18 15.63 19.50
C VAL A 102 -6.35 17.08 19.92
#